data_AF-A0A1P8FPI1-F1
#
_entry.id   AF-A0A1P8FPI1-F1
#
_cell.length_a   1.000
_cell.length_b   1.000
_cell.length_c   1.000
_cell.angle_alpha   90.00
_cell.angle_beta   90.00
_cell.angle_gamma   90.00
#
_symmetry.space_group_name_H-M   'P 1'
#
loop_
_entity.id
_entity.type
_entity.pdbx_description
1 polymer ?
#
loop_
_entity_poly.entity_id
_entity_poly.type
_entity_poly.pdbx_seq_one_letter_code
_entity_poly.pdbx_strand_id
1 'polypeptide(L)'
;MKRFLFALALALSLGSLLQPPEAATGEAWLVGRWELFRDPDKEPKDYMEFTPDGKLLIYDANKKLRYDGAYKVHENGIGTVINIKEIPVTTPMKYSADKKTLYYKSPKTGNTAEYRKIQ
;
A
#
# COMPACT_ATOMS: atom_id res chain seq x y z
N MET A 1 -9.17 4.92 70.12
CA MET A 1 -8.68 5.08 68.73
C MET A 1 -8.32 3.71 68.17
N LYS A 2 -9.13 3.14 67.27
CA LYS A 2 -8.80 1.93 66.50
C LYS A 2 -9.33 2.14 65.08
N ARG A 3 -8.40 2.27 64.12
CA ARG A 3 -8.69 2.45 62.68
C ARG A 3 -8.86 1.06 62.07
N PHE A 4 -10.02 0.79 61.47
CA PHE A 4 -10.18 -0.34 60.55
C PHE A 4 -10.10 0.22 59.13
N LEU A 5 -9.03 -0.13 58.43
CA LEU A 5 -8.85 0.07 57.00
C LEU A 5 -9.59 -1.05 56.28
N PHE A 6 -10.57 -0.71 55.44
CA PHE A 6 -11.07 -1.60 54.39
C PHE A 6 -10.62 -1.03 53.04
N ALA A 7 -9.65 -1.70 52.44
CA ALA A 7 -9.27 -1.48 51.05
C ALA A 7 -10.23 -2.29 50.17
N LEU A 8 -10.96 -1.62 49.28
CA LEU A 8 -11.67 -2.26 48.17
C LEU A 8 -11.01 -1.80 46.88
N ALA A 9 -10.11 -2.63 46.36
CA ALA A 9 -9.51 -2.46 45.06
C ALA A 9 -10.52 -2.87 43.98
N LEU A 10 -11.04 -1.89 43.24
CA LEU A 10 -11.84 -2.15 42.04
C LEU A 10 -10.91 -2.10 40.82
N ALA A 11 -10.46 -3.27 40.38
CA ALA A 11 -9.67 -3.42 39.17
C ALA A 11 -10.61 -3.37 37.95
N LEU A 12 -10.72 -2.20 37.32
CA LEU A 12 -11.30 -2.07 35.98
C LEU A 12 -10.21 -2.38 34.95
N SER A 13 -10.23 -3.62 34.46
CA SER A 13 -9.47 -4.05 33.31
C SER A 13 -9.97 -3.32 32.05
N LEU A 14 -9.33 -2.19 31.72
CA LEU A 14 -9.35 -1.68 30.35
C LEU A 14 -8.55 -2.64 29.47
N GLY A 15 -9.20 -3.73 29.05
CA GLY A 15 -8.75 -4.49 27.89
C GLY A 15 -8.95 -3.62 26.67
N SER A 16 -7.92 -2.83 26.30
CA SER A 16 -7.85 -2.22 24.98
C SER A 16 -7.89 -3.35 23.96
N LEU A 17 -9.04 -3.53 23.33
CA LEU A 17 -9.18 -4.33 22.13
C LEU A 17 -8.24 -3.70 21.09
N LEU A 18 -7.09 -4.35 20.87
CA LEU A 18 -6.32 -4.18 19.65
C LEU A 18 -7.25 -4.57 18.50
N GLN A 19 -7.97 -3.60 17.94
CA GLN A 19 -8.63 -3.80 16.66
C GLN A 19 -7.51 -4.10 15.67
N PRO A 20 -7.50 -5.28 15.02
CA PRO A 20 -6.59 -5.48 13.90
C PRO A 20 -6.83 -4.36 12.89
N PRO A 21 -5.79 -3.89 12.20
CA PRO A 21 -5.96 -2.88 11.16
C PRO A 21 -7.04 -3.35 10.22
N GLU A 22 -8.08 -2.54 10.06
CA GLU A 22 -9.21 -2.82 9.20
C GLU A 22 -8.65 -3.05 7.79
N ALA A 23 -8.53 -4.32 7.40
CA ALA A 23 -8.15 -4.67 6.05
C ALA A 23 -9.14 -3.95 5.14
N ALA A 24 -8.64 -3.22 4.14
CA ALA A 24 -9.47 -2.46 3.21
C ALA A 24 -10.33 -3.45 2.41
N THR A 25 -11.47 -3.84 2.97
CA THR A 25 -12.38 -4.88 2.46
C THR A 25 -12.99 -4.50 1.11
N GLY A 26 -12.90 -3.23 0.70
CA GLY A 26 -13.34 -2.74 -0.62
C GLY A 26 -12.33 -2.89 -1.77
N GLU A 27 -11.05 -3.17 -1.50
CA GLU A 27 -9.98 -3.03 -2.51
C GLU A 27 -9.30 -4.36 -2.89
N ALA A 28 -10.00 -5.47 -2.68
CA ALA A 28 -9.51 -6.83 -3.01
C ALA A 28 -9.10 -6.99 -4.49
N TRP A 29 -9.67 -6.19 -5.39
CA TRP A 29 -9.29 -6.19 -6.81
C TRP A 29 -7.85 -5.73 -7.04
N LEU A 30 -7.34 -4.81 -6.22
CA LEU A 30 -6.01 -4.23 -6.34
C LEU A 30 -4.94 -5.11 -5.71
N VAL A 31 -5.29 -5.79 -4.61
CA VAL A 31 -4.40 -6.71 -3.89
C VAL A 31 -3.87 -7.79 -4.82
N GLY A 32 -2.56 -8.03 -4.78
CA GLY A 32 -1.85 -8.99 -5.63
C GLY A 32 -0.73 -8.36 -6.44
N ARG A 33 -0.18 -9.13 -7.39
CA ARG A 33 0.98 -8.72 -8.19
C ARG A 33 0.57 -8.14 -9.53
N TRP A 34 1.25 -7.08 -9.90
CA TRP A 34 1.09 -6.38 -11.17
C TRP A 34 2.45 -6.26 -11.85
N GLU A 35 2.52 -6.65 -13.13
CA GLU A 35 3.73 -6.57 -13.96
C GLU A 35 3.61 -5.41 -14.94
N LEU A 36 4.73 -4.73 -15.19
CA LEU A 36 4.84 -3.78 -16.29
C LEU A 36 4.62 -4.47 -17.62
N PHE A 37 3.52 -4.10 -18.27
CA PHE A 37 3.14 -4.61 -19.58
C PHE A 37 3.71 -3.74 -20.70
N ARG A 38 3.71 -2.41 -20.51
CA ARG A 38 4.19 -1.44 -21.50
C ARG A 38 4.76 -0.21 -20.82
N ASP A 39 5.98 0.15 -21.21
CA ASP A 39 6.59 1.44 -20.89
C ASP A 39 7.24 2.07 -22.14
N PRO A 40 6.74 3.23 -22.62
CA PRO A 40 7.37 3.98 -23.70
C PRO A 40 8.80 4.45 -23.39
N ASP A 41 9.14 4.63 -22.11
CA ASP A 41 10.47 5.08 -21.68
C ASP A 41 11.52 3.94 -21.70
N LYS A 42 11.08 2.70 -22.00
CA LYS A 42 11.90 1.48 -22.07
C LYS A 42 12.65 1.19 -20.77
N GLU A 43 12.06 1.54 -19.62
CA GLU A 43 12.59 1.10 -18.35
C GLU A 43 12.55 -0.44 -18.27
N PRO A 44 13.46 -1.06 -17.49
CA PRO A 44 13.39 -2.48 -17.18
C PRO A 44 12.01 -2.92 -16.75
N LYS A 45 11.64 -4.17 -17.06
CA LYS A 45 10.47 -4.78 -16.43
C LYS A 45 10.55 -4.61 -14.91
N ASP A 46 9.45 -4.20 -14.31
CA ASP A 46 9.28 -4.17 -12.86
C ASP A 46 7.94 -4.82 -12.48
N TYR A 47 7.85 -5.22 -11.22
CA TYR A 47 6.64 -5.76 -10.63
C TYR A 47 6.31 -4.99 -9.37
N MET A 48 5.02 -4.80 -9.12
CA MET A 48 4.51 -4.24 -7.88
C MET A 48 3.53 -5.20 -7.21
N GLU A 49 3.57 -5.28 -5.89
CA GLU A 49 2.65 -6.09 -5.08
C GLU A 49 1.92 -5.22 -4.07
N PHE A 50 0.59 -5.20 -4.16
CA PHE A 50 -0.29 -4.53 -3.20
C PHE A 50 -0.77 -5.57 -2.19
N THR A 51 -0.60 -5.31 -0.90
CA THR A 51 -0.98 -6.23 0.17
C THR A 51 -2.24 -5.76 0.91
N PRO A 52 -3.02 -6.67 1.53
CA PRO A 52 -4.26 -6.30 2.22
C PRO A 52 -4.10 -5.30 3.38
N ASP A 53 -2.90 -5.18 3.93
CA ASP A 53 -2.55 -4.26 5.02
C ASP A 53 -2.11 -2.86 4.55
N GLY A 54 -2.33 -2.54 3.26
CA GLY A 54 -2.07 -1.21 2.71
C GLY A 54 -0.61 -0.95 2.31
N LYS A 55 0.22 -1.99 2.25
CA LYS A 55 1.62 -1.88 1.81
C LYS A 55 1.75 -2.10 0.30
N LEU A 56 2.79 -1.48 -0.24
CA LEU A 56 3.21 -1.60 -1.64
C LEU A 56 4.66 -2.07 -1.67
N LEU A 57 4.94 -3.11 -2.43
CA LEU A 57 6.30 -3.60 -2.68
C LEU A 57 6.62 -3.43 -4.15
N ILE A 58 7.78 -2.86 -4.49
CA ILE A 58 8.23 -2.71 -5.89
C ILE A 58 9.54 -3.47 -6.07
N TYR A 59 9.61 -4.23 -7.16
CA TYR A 59 10.73 -5.07 -7.54
C TYR A 59 11.22 -4.67 -8.93
N ASP A 60 12.46 -4.18 -9.03
CA ASP A 60 13.14 -3.96 -10.31
C ASP A 60 13.66 -5.33 -10.83
N ALA A 61 13.31 -5.73 -12.05
CA ALA A 61 13.77 -7.02 -12.58
C ALA A 61 15.29 -7.08 -12.83
N ASN A 62 15.95 -5.92 -12.98
CA ASN A 62 17.37 -5.81 -13.30
C ASN A 62 18.24 -5.48 -12.09
N LYS A 63 17.63 -5.04 -10.98
CA LYS A 63 18.35 -4.73 -9.75
C LYS A 63 17.56 -5.38 -8.63
N LYS A 64 18.21 -6.21 -7.82
CA LYS A 64 17.66 -6.91 -6.63
C LYS A 64 17.11 -5.96 -5.53
N LEU A 65 16.84 -4.71 -5.88
CA LEU A 65 16.28 -3.63 -5.10
C LEU A 65 14.78 -3.88 -4.94
N ARG A 66 14.38 -3.92 -3.66
CA ARG A 66 13.02 -3.85 -3.22
C ARG A 66 12.80 -2.46 -2.65
N TYR A 67 11.77 -1.77 -3.10
CA TYR A 67 11.29 -0.57 -2.44
C TYR A 67 10.03 -0.91 -1.66
N ASP A 68 10.00 -0.51 -0.39
CA ASP A 68 8.82 -0.61 0.44
C ASP A 68 8.05 0.71 0.41
N GLY A 69 6.74 0.60 0.38
CA GLY A 69 5.82 1.72 0.28
C GLY A 69 4.47 1.43 0.89
N ALA A 70 3.56 2.38 0.71
CA ALA A 70 2.17 2.28 1.13
C ALA A 70 1.27 2.77 0.01
N TYR A 71 0.01 2.36 0.04
CA TYR A 71 -0.99 2.83 -0.90
C TYR A 71 -2.33 3.16 -0.22
N LYS A 72 -3.10 3.99 -0.91
CA LYS A 72 -4.49 4.29 -0.57
C LYS A 72 -5.30 4.45 -1.85
N VAL A 73 -6.45 3.77 -1.89
CA VAL A 73 -7.39 3.94 -3.00
C VAL A 73 -8.30 5.14 -2.72
N HIS A 74 -8.58 5.90 -3.76
CA HIS A 74 -9.48 7.03 -3.79
C HIS A 74 -10.48 6.85 -4.94
N GLU A 75 -11.56 7.62 -4.93
CA GLU A 75 -12.59 7.61 -5.99
C GLU A 75 -12.00 7.70 -7.40
N ASN A 76 -10.93 8.50 -7.55
CA ASN A 76 -10.34 8.82 -8.84
C ASN A 76 -8.97 8.17 -9.09
N GLY A 77 -8.53 7.20 -8.29
CA GLY A 77 -7.23 6.57 -8.51
C GLY A 77 -6.61 5.97 -7.26
N ILE A 78 -5.30 5.73 -7.33
CA ILE A 78 -4.52 5.16 -6.23
C ILE A 78 -3.42 6.15 -5.91
N GLY A 79 -3.37 6.61 -4.65
CA GLY A 79 -2.20 7.29 -4.12
C GLY A 79 -1.21 6.24 -3.64
N THR A 80 0.02 6.29 -4.13
CA THR A 80 1.10 5.43 -3.62
C THR A 80 2.24 6.29 -3.11
N VAL A 81 2.92 5.81 -2.07
CA VAL A 81 4.13 6.41 -1.51
C VAL A 81 5.21 5.34 -1.48
N ILE A 82 6.33 5.60 -2.15
CA ILE A 82 7.46 4.68 -2.28
C ILE A 82 8.66 5.28 -1.56
N ASN A 83 9.32 4.52 -0.69
CA ASN A 83 10.52 5.00 0.00
C ASN A 83 11.77 4.66 -0.82
N ILE A 84 12.33 5.65 -1.51
CA ILE A 84 13.56 5.50 -2.29
C ILE A 84 14.71 6.12 -1.49
N LYS A 85 15.61 5.29 -0.96
CA LYS A 85 16.71 5.73 -0.09
C LYS A 85 16.21 6.63 1.05
N GLU A 86 15.16 6.18 1.75
CA GLU A 86 14.50 6.89 2.86
C GLU A 86 13.76 8.19 2.47
N ILE A 87 13.71 8.52 1.17
CA ILE A 87 12.93 9.66 0.67
C ILE A 87 11.56 9.15 0.21
N PRO A 88 10.45 9.62 0.81
CA PRO A 88 9.12 9.26 0.37
C PRO A 88 8.79 9.98 -0.95
N VAL A 89 8.45 9.20 -1.96
CA VAL A 89 8.04 9.69 -3.28
C VAL A 89 6.59 9.30 -3.52
N THR A 90 5.73 10.30 -3.72
CA THR A 90 4.32 10.07 -4.03
C THR A 90 4.14 9.86 -5.53
N THR A 91 3.53 8.74 -5.90
CA THR A 91 3.28 8.36 -7.30
C THR A 91 1.80 8.07 -7.50
N PRO A 92 1.00 9.03 -8.02
CA PRO A 92 -0.40 8.78 -8.29
C PRO A 92 -0.57 7.83 -9.48
N MET A 93 -1.48 6.87 -9.35
CA MET A 93 -1.85 5.95 -10.42
C MET A 93 -3.35 6.05 -10.73
N LYS A 94 -3.71 5.77 -11.97
CA LYS A 94 -5.10 5.55 -12.40
C LYS A 94 -5.30 4.07 -12.66
N TYR A 95 -6.55 3.64 -12.77
CA TYR A 95 -6.91 2.28 -13.14
C TYR A 95 -7.98 2.29 -14.23
N SER A 96 -8.03 1.24 -15.04
CA SER A 96 -9.08 1.05 -16.05
C SER A 96 -10.44 0.80 -15.39
N ALA A 97 -11.54 1.06 -16.12
CA ALA A 97 -12.89 0.85 -15.60
C ALA A 97 -13.16 -0.61 -15.17
N ASP A 98 -12.55 -1.57 -15.86
CA ASP A 98 -12.62 -3.00 -15.53
C ASP A 98 -11.63 -3.43 -14.44
N LYS A 99 -10.82 -2.49 -13.92
CA LYS A 99 -9.84 -2.71 -12.86
C LYS A 99 -8.78 -3.77 -13.19
N LYS A 100 -8.48 -3.98 -14.47
CA LYS A 100 -7.45 -4.94 -14.95
C LYS A 100 -6.13 -4.29 -15.36
N THR A 101 -6.10 -2.97 -15.46
CA THR A 101 -4.90 -2.21 -15.84
C THR A 101 -4.68 -1.05 -14.87
N LEU A 102 -3.43 -0.85 -14.43
CA LEU A 102 -3.01 0.38 -13.76
C LEU A 102 -2.20 1.24 -14.73
N TYR A 103 -2.35 2.55 -14.59
CA TYR A 103 -1.66 3.54 -15.39
C TYR A 103 -0.86 4.45 -14.48
N TYR A 104 0.44 4.52 -14.73
CA TYR A 104 1.32 5.50 -14.12
C TYR A 104 1.76 6.50 -15.18
N LYS A 105 1.52 7.79 -14.93
CA LYS A 105 2.00 8.87 -15.80
C LYS A 105 3.29 9.45 -15.22
N SER A 106 4.39 9.28 -15.93
CA SER A 106 5.68 9.82 -15.54
C SER A 106 5.63 11.35 -15.47
N PRO A 107 5.98 11.96 -14.33
CA PRO A 107 6.07 13.42 -14.24
C PRO A 107 7.26 13.97 -15.02
N LYS A 108 8.27 13.13 -15.32
CA LYS A 108 9.49 13.51 -16.03
C LYS A 108 9.27 13.59 -17.55
N THR A 109 8.59 12.60 -18.12
CA THR A 109 8.44 12.45 -19.58
C THR A 109 7.02 12.68 -20.06
N GLY A 110 6.02 12.62 -19.16
CA GLY A 110 4.61 12.67 -19.50
C GLY A 110 4.07 11.37 -20.10
N ASN A 111 4.93 10.37 -20.33
CA ASN A 111 4.56 9.06 -20.85
C ASN A 111 3.79 8.25 -19.81
N THR A 112 2.94 7.34 -20.30
CA THR A 112 2.13 6.46 -19.45
C THR A 112 2.64 5.04 -19.55
N ALA A 113 3.04 4.50 -18.40
CA ALA A 113 3.31 3.09 -18.20
C ALA A 113 2.01 2.34 -17.85
N GLU A 114 1.91 1.10 -18.32
CA GLU A 114 0.76 0.22 -18.11
C GLU A 114 1.18 -1.02 -17.34
N TYR A 115 0.47 -1.31 -16.26
CA TYR A 115 0.67 -2.49 -15.43
C TYR A 115 -0.55 -3.40 -15.49
N ARG A 116 -0.33 -4.71 -15.53
CA ARG A 116 -1.39 -5.73 -15.55
C ARG A 116 -1.21 -6.73 -14.43
N LYS A 117 -2.32 -7.17 -13.86
CA LYS A 117 -2.32 -8.18 -12.81
C LYS A 117 -1.82 -9.52 -13.36
N ILE A 118 -0.89 -10.18 -12.67
CA ILE A 118 -0.26 -11.42 -13.14
C ILE A 118 -0.60 -12.68 -12.34
N GLN A 119 -1.37 -12.56 -11.25
CA GLN A 119 -2.09 -13.64 -10.55
C GLN A 119 -2.96 -13.02 -9.44
#